data_AF-A0A3N5Z4A8-F1
#
_entry.id   AF-A0A3N5Z4A8-F1
#
_cell.length_a   1.000
_cell.length_b   1.000
_cell.length_c   1.000
_cell.angle_alpha   90.00
_cell.angle_beta   90.00
_cell.angle_gamma   90.00
#
_symmetry.space_group_name_H-M   'P 1'
#
loop_
_entity.id
_entity.type
_entity.pdbx_description
1 polymer ?
#
loop_
_entity_poly.entity_id
_entity_poly.type
_entity_poly.pdbx_seq_one_letter_code
_entity_poly.pdbx_strand_id
1 'polypeptide(L)' 'MKTIKASEFKAKCLKLMDEVAETGEPIIITKNGKPVSQLTPYREKRNSAFGALKGSVIIKGEIISPVDVEWEANR' A
#
# COMPACT_ATOMS: atom_id res chain seq x y z
N MET A 1 2.70 16.46 6.05
CA MET A 1 3.27 16.26 4.70
C MET A 1 4.27 17.38 4.44
N LYS A 2 5.56 17.05 4.41
CA LYS A 2 6.66 18.01 4.27
C LYS A 2 6.82 18.42 2.80
N THR A 3 7.02 19.70 2.53
CA THR A 3 7.17 20.23 1.16
C THR A 3 8.46 21.02 1.06
N ILE A 4 9.30 20.71 0.06
CA ILE A 4 10.60 21.36 -0.14
C ILE A 4 10.76 21.82 -1.58
N LYS A 5 11.70 22.75 -1.82
CA LYS A 5 12.08 23.17 -3.17
C LYS A 5 13.03 22.16 -3.80
N ALA A 6 13.00 22.05 -5.13
CA ALA A 6 13.90 21.19 -5.89
C ALA A 6 15.39 21.54 -5.67
N SER A 7 15.72 22.82 -5.42
CA SER A 7 17.07 23.25 -5.07
C SER A 7 17.53 22.69 -3.72
N GLU A 8 16.65 22.68 -2.72
CA GLU A 8 16.93 22.10 -1.41
C GLU A 8 17.03 20.57 -1.48
N PHE A 9 16.13 19.94 -2.23
CA PHE A 9 16.21 18.50 -2.50
C PHE A 9 17.55 18.12 -3.13
N LYS A 10 18.02 18.86 -4.15
CA LYS A 10 19.31 18.62 -4.79
C LYS A 10 20.48 18.73 -3.80
N ALA A 11 20.43 19.67 -2.87
CA ALA A 11 21.50 19.89 -1.89
C ALA A 11 21.53 18.84 -0.77
N LYS A 12 20.37 18.28 -0.39
CA LYS A 12 20.21 17.38 0.77
C LYS A 12 19.69 16.00 0.41
N CYS A 13 19.79 15.61 -0.85
CA CYS A 13 19.19 14.42 -1.46
C CYS A 13 19.36 13.15 -0.62
N LEU A 14 20.60 12.77 -0.31
CA LEU A 14 20.90 11.53 0.42
C LEU A 14 20.31 11.54 1.84
N LYS A 15 20.51 12.63 2.58
CA LYS A 15 19.95 12.79 3.93
C LYS A 15 18.41 12.69 3.93
N LEU A 16 17.76 13.26 2.93
CA LEU A 16 16.30 13.19 2.80
C LEU A 16 15.82 11.79 2.42
N MET A 17 16.59 11.03 1.64
CA MET A 17 16.30 9.61 1.37
C MET A 17 16.36 8.79 2.65
N ASP A 18 17.40 8.98 3.47
CA ASP A 18 17.55 8.30 4.75
C ASP A 18 16.40 8.67 5.71
N GLU A 19 16.08 9.96 5.84
CA GLU A 19 14.98 10.46 6.68
C GLU A 19 13.63 9.85 6.25
N VAL A 20 13.36 9.78 4.93
CA VAL A 20 12.12 9.19 4.42
C VAL A 20 12.09 7.67 4.62
N ALA A 21 13.23 6.98 4.48
CA ALA A 21 13.32 5.55 4.72
C ALA A 21 13.09 5.20 6.20
N GLU A 22 13.63 6.00 7.12
CA GLU A 22 13.51 5.81 8.56
C GLU A 22 12.11 6.16 9.08
N THR A 23 11.60 7.35 8.74
CA THR A 23 10.32 7.86 9.26
C THR A 23 9.11 7.28 8.53
N GLY A 24 9.28 6.91 7.26
CA GLY A 24 8.19 6.55 6.36
C GLY A 24 7.32 7.74 5.91
N GLU A 25 7.66 8.98 6.29
CA GLU A 25 6.90 10.16 5.91
C GLU A 25 7.23 10.63 4.49
N PRO A 26 6.24 10.87 3.62
CA PRO A 26 6.49 11.35 2.27
C PRO A 26 6.84 12.85 2.23
N ILE A 27 7.70 13.22 1.27
CA ILE A 27 8.12 14.60 1.01
C ILE A 27 7.71 15.02 -0.40
N ILE A 28 7.05 16.17 -0.54
CA ILE A 28 6.75 16.78 -1.84
C ILE A 28 7.88 17.69 -2.27
N ILE A 29 8.35 17.49 -3.50
CA ILE A 29 9.36 18.31 -4.14
C ILE A 29 8.65 19.27 -5.09
N THR A 30 8.90 20.56 -4.92
CA THR A 30 8.32 21.64 -5.73
C THR A 30 9.36 22.32 -6.61
N LYS A 31 8.95 22.78 -7.78
CA LYS A 31 9.74 23.66 -8.65
C LYS A 31 8.89 24.88 -8.99
N ASN A 32 9.40 26.08 -8.73
CA ASN A 32 8.66 27.34 -8.91
C ASN A 32 7.30 27.36 -8.18
N GLY A 33 7.26 26.83 -6.95
CA GLY A 33 6.05 26.77 -6.12
C GLY A 33 5.04 25.69 -6.52
N LYS A 34 5.28 24.95 -7.61
CA LYS A 34 4.39 23.87 -8.08
C LYS A 34 4.95 22.50 -7.69
N PRO A 35 4.15 21.57 -7.14
CA PRO A 35 4.54 20.18 -6.93
C PRO A 35 4.97 19.52 -8.25
N VAL A 36 6.10 18.82 -8.24
CA VAL A 36 6.62 18.11 -9.44
C VAL A 36 6.98 16.66 -9.19
N SER A 37 7.30 16.29 -7.95
CA SER A 37 7.66 14.93 -7.58
C SER A 37 7.39 14.69 -6.08
N GLN A 38 7.37 13.43 -5.68
CA GLN A 38 7.22 13.00 -4.31
C GLN A 38 8.27 11.93 -3.99
N LEU A 39 9.00 12.12 -2.89
CA LEU A 39 9.86 11.09 -2.32
C LEU A 39 9.04 10.31 -1.28
N THR A 40 8.95 8.99 -1.47
CA THR A 40 8.27 8.08 -0.55
C THR A 40 9.20 6.96 -0.12
N PRO A 41 9.00 6.37 1.07
CA PRO A 41 9.79 5.22 1.48
C PRO A 41 9.66 4.09 0.48
N TYR A 42 10.78 3.46 0.13
CA TYR A 42 10.72 2.20 -0.59
C TYR A 42 10.22 1.10 0.36
N ARG A 43 9.17 0.40 -0.05
CA ARG A 43 8.65 -0.77 0.65
C ARG A 43 8.72 -1.93 -0.32
N GLU A 44 9.35 -3.04 0.08
CA GLU A 44 9.27 -4.26 -0.69
C GLU A 44 7.80 -4.62 -0.92
N LYS A 45 7.44 -4.84 -2.18
CA LYS A 45 6.13 -5.41 -2.48
C LYS A 45 6.10 -6.81 -1.91
N ARG A 46 5.41 -6.99 -0.79
CA ARG A 46 5.09 -8.32 -0.30
C ARG A 46 4.30 -9.04 -1.38
N ASN A 47 4.61 -10.32 -1.61
CA ASN A 47 3.76 -11.16 -2.41
C ASN A 47 2.33 -11.07 -1.85
N SER A 48 1.37 -10.85 -2.73
CA SER A 48 -0.02 -10.78 -2.32
C SER A 48 -0.41 -12.10 -1.64
N ALA A 49 -1.10 -12.00 -0.50
CA ALA A 49 -1.75 -13.19 0.08
C ALA A 49 -2.90 -13.69 -0.80
N PHE A 50 -3.35 -12.88 -1.77
CA PHE A 50 -4.36 -13.28 -2.73
C PHE A 50 -3.90 -14.49 -3.55
N GLY A 51 -4.65 -15.58 -3.45
CA GLY A 51 -4.32 -16.85 -4.11
C GLY A 51 -3.34 -17.73 -3.36
N ALA A 52 -2.85 -17.34 -2.17
CA ALA A 52 -1.95 -18.16 -1.36
C ALA A 52 -2.53 -19.54 -0.98
N LEU A 53 -3.86 -19.63 -0.92
CA LEU A 53 -4.61 -20.86 -0.63
C LEU A 53 -5.33 -21.44 -1.86
N LYS A 54 -5.00 -20.97 -3.08
CA LYS A 54 -5.65 -21.46 -4.29
C LYS A 54 -5.34 -22.95 -4.45
N GLY A 55 -6.39 -23.78 -4.48
CA GLY A 55 -6.27 -25.23 -4.61
C GLY A 55 -5.93 -25.97 -3.31
N SER A 56 -5.83 -25.28 -2.17
CA SER A 56 -5.58 -25.94 -0.88
C SER A 56 -6.85 -26.48 -0.22
N VAL A 57 -8.03 -26.23 -0.79
CA VAL A 57 -9.33 -26.61 -0.25
C VAL A 57 -9.88 -27.81 -1.02
N ILE A 58 -10.33 -28.82 -0.28
CA ILE A 58 -10.99 -30.02 -0.82
C ILE A 58 -12.46 -29.96 -0.39
N ILE A 59 -13.36 -30.00 -1.37
CA ILE A 59 -14.80 -30.11 -1.13
C ILE A 59 -15.10 -31.56 -0.74
N LYS A 60 -15.58 -31.79 0.49
CA LYS A 60 -15.88 -33.13 1.03
C LYS A 60 -17.35 -33.55 0.88
N GLY A 61 -18.21 -32.71 0.30
CA GLY A 61 -19.64 -32.98 0.18
C GLY A 61 -20.34 -32.01 -0.76
N GLU A 62 -21.66 -32.09 -0.81
CA GLU A 62 -22.48 -31.11 -1.53
C GLU A 62 -22.48 -29.79 -0.74
N ILE A 63 -22.11 -28.68 -1.41
CA ILE A 63 -21.98 -27.35 -0.79
C ILE A 63 -22.69 -26.25 -1.58
N ILE A 64 -23.44 -26.61 -2.61
CA ILE A 64 -24.07 -25.66 -3.55
C ILE A 64 -25.58 -25.61 -3.32
N SER A 65 -26.17 -26.75 -2.98
CA SER A 65 -27.61 -26.89 -2.81
C SER A 65 -28.10 -26.11 -1.60
N PRO A 66 -29.34 -25.58 -1.67
CA PRO A 66 -29.94 -24.90 -0.53
C PRO A 66 -30.01 -25.83 0.68
N VAL A 67 -29.71 -25.27 1.85
CA VAL A 67 -30.00 -25.90 3.13
C VAL A 67 -31.42 -25.54 3.55
N ASP A 68 -32.17 -26.51 4.09
CA ASP A 68 -33.54 -26.31 4.57
C ASP A 68 -33.54 -25.67 5.97
N VAL A 69 -32.93 -24.48 6.06
CA VAL A 69 -32.86 -23.68 7.28
C VAL A 69 -33.19 -22.23 6.96
N GLU A 70 -33.96 -21.61 7.86
CA GLU A 70 -34.31 -20.20 7.74
C GLU A 70 -33.06 -19.35 8.04
N TRP A 71 -32.64 -18.52 7.08
CA TRP A 71 -31.47 -17.66 7.21
C TRP A 71 -31.90 -16.22 7.51
N GLU A 72 -31.68 -15.74 8.74
CA GLU A 72 -31.96 -14.34 9.11
C GLU A 72 -30.89 -13.37 8.58
N ALA A 73 -30.84 -13.19 7.25
CA ALA A 73 -29.88 -12.30 6.59
C ALA A 73 -30.18 -10.81 6.74
N ASN A 74 -31.46 -10.49 6.93
CA ASN A 74 -32.03 -9.16 6.76
C ASN A 74 -32.61 -8.60 8.06
N ARG A 75 -32.14 -9.05 9.22
CA ARG A 75 -32.55 -8.54 10.51
C ARG A 75 -31.52 -7.60 11.11
#